data_AF-A0A1F3C8C4-F1
#
_entry.id   AF-A0A1F3C8C4-F1
#
_cell.length_a   1.000
_cell.length_b   1.000
_cell.length_c   1.000
_cell.angle_alpha   90.00
_cell.angle_beta   90.00
_cell.angle_gamma   90.00
#
_symmetry.space_group_name_H-M   'P 1'
#
loop_
_entity.id
_entity.type
_entity.pdbx_description
1 polymer ?
#
loop_
_entity_poly.entity_id
_entity_poly.type
_entity_poly.pdbx_seq_one_letter_code
_entity_poly.pdbx_strand_id
1 'polypeptide(L)'
;MYSKKAETANSALIAGELNNDIFYFTDSDTLFAVKDRNGNIVFAVFPDGVKVYVNETTKGTVGGFAVSGRSPTKAGIEVEYLKVTPDSTRIYVNDSVSTKGSVGGFAVSGRNPDKGIINDYLFVTPDSTRIYINDTTLSKGKVGGFAVSGRSPTKGEASKFLDLTKENYFIGHNAGKNNISGKFNSIIGYESALNNTEGSDNVFFGYQCGYSNILGRNNVFIGKSAGYNNIGEIQTEPYYLEYGSYNVFVGNNAGYSNISGWTNCFLGNFSGYGNIDGSDNTFIGDFSGESNTSGSENASLGAFSSRANLEGNQNVTIGFYSGNQNTGSSNTFVGSYSGFDNLSGQNNTLIGFHANVSDGSVYNATAIGNYATVNASNKVVIGNSSATTVGGYGNWSNYSDRRLKENIVYKNDLTLSFIMGLKTVSYNYKNDINKQRRDGLIAQDVQQLLTDLQIDFSGLVIDTDSAGTMNLSYSDFVIPLINAVQQQQIQIESLKSELETIKVELKNKKF
;
A
#
# COMPACT_ATOMS: atom_id res chain seq x y z
N MET A 1 -81.71 46.30 48.25
CA MET A 1 -80.78 46.94 49.22
C MET A 1 -80.06 45.82 49.97
N TYR A 2 -78.72 45.85 50.02
CA TYR A 2 -77.77 45.01 50.79
C TYR A 2 -77.62 43.54 50.33
N SER A 3 -76.56 43.10 49.61
CA SER A 3 -75.09 43.24 49.72
C SER A 3 -74.43 42.48 50.89
N LYS A 4 -73.61 41.47 50.53
CA LYS A 4 -72.24 41.13 51.03
C LYS A 4 -71.89 39.70 50.57
N LYS A 5 -70.91 39.52 49.67
CA LYS A 5 -69.44 39.44 49.83
C LYS A 5 -68.93 38.04 50.19
N ALA A 6 -67.91 37.63 49.42
CA ALA A 6 -67.19 36.37 49.41
C ALA A 6 -66.19 36.22 50.56
N GLU A 7 -65.81 34.96 50.84
CA GLU A 7 -64.57 34.43 51.45
C GLU A 7 -64.86 32.92 51.74
N THR A 8 -64.02 31.89 51.63
CA THR A 8 -62.62 31.65 51.23
C THR A 8 -62.48 30.12 51.06
N ALA A 9 -61.50 29.66 50.27
CA ALA A 9 -61.17 28.25 50.10
C ALA A 9 -60.37 27.71 51.30
N ASN A 10 -60.78 26.58 51.88
CA ASN A 10 -59.86 25.69 52.62
C ASN A 10 -60.50 24.31 52.89
N SER A 11 -59.99 23.27 52.21
CA SER A 11 -59.68 21.93 52.77
C SER A 11 -59.43 20.93 51.64
N ALA A 12 -58.16 20.61 51.43
CA ALA A 12 -57.76 19.39 50.74
C ALA A 12 -57.96 18.21 51.71
N LEU A 13 -58.85 17.29 51.38
CA LEU A 13 -59.00 16.04 52.10
C LEU A 13 -57.91 15.07 51.64
N ILE A 14 -57.26 14.49 52.64
CA ILE A 14 -56.15 13.53 52.62
C ILE A 14 -56.49 12.33 51.75
N ALA A 15 -55.55 11.93 50.88
CA ALA A 15 -55.58 10.66 50.16
C ALA A 15 -55.47 9.51 51.18
N GLY A 16 -56.48 8.64 51.22
CA GLY A 16 -56.42 7.42 52.01
C GLY A 16 -55.33 6.48 51.47
N GLU A 17 -54.44 6.03 52.35
CA GLU A 17 -53.50 4.96 52.07
C GLU A 17 -54.27 3.68 51.70
N LEU A 18 -54.07 3.19 50.47
CA LEU A 18 -54.49 1.86 50.04
C LEU A 18 -53.42 0.87 50.46
N ASN A 19 -53.45 0.48 51.73
CA ASN A 19 -52.79 -0.72 52.21
C ASN A 19 -53.82 -1.86 52.08
N ASN A 20 -53.78 -2.60 50.96
CA ASN A 20 -54.53 -3.84 50.87
C ASN A 20 -53.80 -4.85 49.96
N ASP A 21 -53.41 -5.97 50.56
CA ASP A 21 -52.81 -7.15 49.94
C ASP A 21 -53.83 -7.85 49.02
N ILE A 22 -54.15 -7.25 47.88
CA ILE A 22 -55.02 -7.84 46.87
C ILE A 22 -54.26 -7.91 45.55
N PHE A 23 -54.15 -9.14 45.04
CA PHE A 23 -53.60 -9.53 43.75
C PHE A 23 -53.95 -8.52 42.65
N TYR A 24 -52.97 -7.76 42.17
CA TYR A 24 -53.12 -6.89 41.00
C TYR A 24 -53.22 -7.74 39.73
N PHE A 25 -54.32 -7.60 38.98
CA PHE A 25 -54.43 -8.15 37.63
C PHE A 25 -54.01 -7.09 36.62
N THR A 26 -52.95 -7.35 35.84
CA THR A 26 -52.36 -6.45 34.83
C THR A 26 -53.38 -5.93 33.81
N ASP A 27 -54.46 -6.68 33.61
CA ASP A 27 -55.40 -6.46 32.53
C ASP A 27 -56.60 -5.61 32.97
N SER A 28 -56.81 -5.44 34.28
CA SER A 28 -57.96 -4.73 34.84
C SER A 28 -57.64 -3.69 35.92
N ASP A 29 -56.51 -3.82 36.62
CA ASP A 29 -56.19 -2.96 37.77
C ASP A 29 -55.22 -1.84 37.37
N THR A 30 -55.72 -0.60 37.43
CA THR A 30 -54.91 0.60 37.24
C THR A 30 -54.22 0.99 38.55
N LEU A 31 -52.89 1.10 38.55
CA LEU A 31 -52.11 1.66 39.66
C LEU A 31 -52.47 3.13 39.93
N PHE A 32 -52.80 3.86 38.86
CA PHE A 32 -53.23 5.25 38.92
C PHE A 32 -54.13 5.54 37.71
N ALA A 33 -55.27 6.20 37.89
CA ALA A 33 -56.13 6.60 36.78
C ALA A 33 -56.67 8.02 36.98
N VAL A 34 -56.57 8.84 35.94
CA VAL A 34 -57.20 10.16 35.83
C VAL A 34 -58.47 10.00 35.00
N LYS A 35 -59.59 10.51 35.52
CA LYS A 35 -60.88 10.52 34.84
C LYS A 35 -61.28 11.95 34.45
N ASP A 36 -61.98 12.11 33.34
CA ASP A 36 -62.58 13.39 32.96
C ASP A 36 -63.83 13.72 33.81
N ARG A 37 -64.43 14.90 33.59
CA ARG A 37 -65.65 15.34 34.28
C ARG A 37 -66.83 14.38 34.08
N ASN A 38 -66.82 13.58 33.01
CA ASN A 38 -67.89 12.63 32.67
C ASN A 38 -67.59 11.22 33.20
N GLY A 39 -66.47 11.03 33.91
CA GLY A 39 -66.07 9.75 34.51
C GLY A 39 -65.28 8.81 33.58
N ASN A 40 -64.96 9.23 32.35
CA ASN A 40 -64.14 8.43 31.45
C ASN A 40 -62.67 8.48 31.88
N ILE A 41 -61.98 7.34 31.89
CA ILE A 41 -60.53 7.32 32.09
C ILE A 41 -59.90 8.05 30.90
N VAL A 42 -59.03 9.02 31.17
CA VAL A 42 -58.25 9.76 30.16
C VAL A 42 -56.75 9.46 30.27
N PHE A 43 -56.31 8.95 31.42
CA PHE A 43 -54.94 8.51 31.66
C PHE A 43 -54.96 7.38 32.69
N ALA A 44 -54.23 6.29 32.45
CA ALA A 44 -54.05 5.22 33.42
C ALA A 44 -52.65 4.63 33.38
N VAL A 45 -52.08 4.40 34.55
CA VAL A 45 -50.82 3.68 34.77
C VAL A 45 -51.17 2.26 35.23
N PHE A 46 -50.61 1.29 34.55
CA PHE A 46 -50.67 -0.14 34.86
C PHE A 46 -49.27 -0.60 35.27
N PRO A 47 -49.12 -1.76 35.94
CA PRO A 47 -47.81 -2.29 36.30
C PRO A 47 -46.86 -2.52 35.13
N ASP A 48 -47.39 -2.72 33.92
CA ASP A 48 -46.66 -3.03 32.68
C ASP A 48 -46.59 -1.87 31.68
N GLY A 49 -47.23 -0.73 31.97
CA GLY A 49 -47.22 0.40 31.05
C GLY A 49 -48.22 1.50 31.36
N VAL A 50 -48.23 2.53 30.52
CA VAL A 50 -49.13 3.69 30.67
C VAL A 50 -50.02 3.79 29.45
N LYS A 51 -51.34 3.91 29.65
CA LYS A 51 -52.34 4.13 28.59
C LYS A 51 -52.96 5.51 28.73
N VAL A 52 -53.07 6.23 27.62
CA VAL A 52 -53.78 7.52 27.53
C VAL A 52 -54.99 7.32 26.64
N TYR A 53 -56.18 7.67 27.13
CA TYR A 53 -57.44 7.46 26.44
C TYR A 53 -57.96 8.80 25.90
N VAL A 54 -58.21 8.87 24.59
CA VAL A 54 -58.75 10.06 23.92
C VAL A 54 -60.14 9.73 23.40
N ASN A 55 -61.17 10.38 23.94
CA ASN A 55 -62.57 10.12 23.59
C ASN A 55 -63.04 11.15 22.55
N GLU A 56 -63.09 10.79 21.27
CA GLU A 56 -63.44 11.71 20.17
C GLU A 56 -64.89 11.49 19.69
N THR A 57 -65.78 12.48 19.89
CA THR A 57 -67.16 12.45 19.34
C THR A 57 -67.34 13.30 18.07
N THR A 58 -66.28 13.85 17.49
CA THR A 58 -66.31 14.58 16.21
C THR A 58 -64.97 14.45 15.50
N LYS A 59 -64.99 14.35 14.15
CA LYS A 59 -63.81 14.17 13.28
C LYS A 59 -62.71 15.20 13.56
N GLY A 60 -61.78 14.83 14.44
CA GLY A 60 -60.47 15.44 14.60
C GLY A 60 -59.44 14.65 13.80
N THR A 61 -58.40 15.34 13.33
CA THR A 61 -57.26 14.72 12.65
C THR A 61 -56.51 13.78 13.60
N VAL A 62 -56.72 12.46 13.38
CA VAL A 62 -55.92 11.28 13.77
C VAL A 62 -54.76 11.50 14.74
N GLY A 63 -54.93 10.95 15.96
CA GLY A 63 -53.88 10.71 16.93
C GLY A 63 -52.96 9.56 16.52
N GLY A 64 -51.70 9.89 16.26
CA GLY A 64 -50.56 9.06 16.63
C GLY A 64 -49.92 9.66 17.88
N PHE A 65 -49.12 8.90 18.62
CA PHE A 65 -48.30 9.43 19.71
C PHE A 65 -47.25 10.39 19.14
N ALA A 66 -47.63 11.66 18.97
CA ALA A 66 -46.78 12.74 18.53
C ALA A 66 -46.43 13.59 19.74
N VAL A 67 -45.16 13.56 20.14
CA VAL A 67 -44.65 14.48 21.16
C VAL A 67 -44.35 15.80 20.46
N SER A 68 -45.26 16.76 20.57
CA SER A 68 -45.14 18.08 19.93
C SER A 68 -45.54 19.19 20.89
N GLY A 69 -44.87 20.34 20.79
CA GLY A 69 -45.10 21.48 21.68
C GLY A 69 -45.81 22.60 20.91
N ARG A 70 -46.95 23.07 21.39
CA ARG A 70 -47.69 24.20 20.79
C ARG A 70 -47.69 25.39 21.75
N SER A 71 -47.35 26.61 21.30
CA SER A 71 -47.88 27.85 21.92
C SER A 71 -47.70 29.12 21.04
N PRO A 72 -48.65 30.10 21.06
CA PRO A 72 -48.51 31.41 20.40
C PRO A 72 -48.11 32.61 21.28
N THR A 73 -47.92 32.54 22.61
CA THR A 73 -47.22 33.63 23.37
C THR A 73 -46.81 33.24 24.81
N LYS A 74 -45.85 34.03 25.33
CA LYS A 74 -44.85 33.78 26.38
C LYS A 74 -45.40 33.62 27.81
N ALA A 75 -45.06 32.51 28.47
CA ALA A 75 -44.00 32.47 29.49
C ALA A 75 -43.94 31.08 30.14
N GLY A 76 -42.82 30.38 29.92
CA GLY A 76 -42.21 29.36 30.78
C GLY A 76 -43.04 28.15 31.22
N ILE A 77 -42.85 27.00 30.56
CA ILE A 77 -43.15 25.66 31.10
C ILE A 77 -42.05 24.69 30.62
N GLU A 78 -41.57 23.82 31.51
CA GLU A 78 -40.79 22.63 31.13
C GLU A 78 -41.66 21.66 30.32
N VAL A 79 -41.12 21.18 29.20
CA VAL A 79 -41.79 20.23 28.31
C VAL A 79 -40.85 19.05 28.09
N GLU A 80 -41.24 17.86 28.55
CA GLU A 80 -40.52 16.63 28.22
C GLU A 80 -40.96 16.14 26.84
N TYR A 81 -40.11 16.40 25.86
CA TYR A 81 -40.29 15.94 24.49
C TYR A 81 -39.80 14.50 24.25
N LEU A 82 -39.68 13.75 25.34
CA LEU A 82 -38.63 12.75 25.52
C LEU A 82 -39.08 11.58 26.40
N LYS A 83 -38.59 10.38 26.08
CA LYS A 83 -38.64 9.19 26.94
C LYS A 83 -37.26 8.52 27.01
N VAL A 84 -36.86 8.13 28.22
CA VAL A 84 -35.60 7.44 28.55
C VAL A 84 -35.90 6.08 29.21
N THR A 85 -35.18 5.04 28.79
CA THR A 85 -34.98 3.78 29.53
C THR A 85 -33.47 3.43 29.52
N PRO A 86 -32.97 2.41 30.24
CA PRO A 86 -31.54 2.04 30.21
C PRO A 86 -31.01 1.65 28.81
N ASP A 87 -31.90 1.29 27.88
CA ASP A 87 -31.52 0.69 26.58
C ASP A 87 -31.70 1.65 25.38
N SER A 88 -32.45 2.76 25.52
CA SER A 88 -32.50 3.85 24.52
C SER A 88 -33.24 5.09 25.02
N THR A 89 -32.99 6.24 24.37
CA THR A 89 -33.64 7.53 24.64
C THR A 89 -33.97 8.28 23.34
N ARG A 90 -35.18 8.80 23.16
CA ARG A 90 -35.67 9.46 21.91
C ARG A 90 -36.37 10.81 22.16
N ILE A 91 -36.01 11.88 21.43
CA ILE A 91 -36.49 13.29 21.58
C ILE A 91 -37.17 13.85 20.30
N TYR A 92 -38.19 14.69 20.46
CA TYR A 92 -38.77 15.56 19.43
C TYR A 92 -38.63 17.08 19.71
N VAL A 93 -38.73 17.91 18.65
CA VAL A 93 -38.55 19.38 18.68
C VAL A 93 -39.69 20.09 17.92
N ASN A 94 -40.09 21.28 18.39
CA ASN A 94 -40.85 22.27 17.61
C ASN A 94 -39.92 23.41 17.15
N ASP A 95 -39.80 23.66 15.84
CA ASP A 95 -39.10 24.83 15.28
C ASP A 95 -40.08 25.78 14.56
N SER A 96 -40.65 26.65 15.40
CA SER A 96 -41.24 27.98 15.17
C SER A 96 -42.54 28.16 14.33
N VAL A 97 -43.59 28.61 15.03
CA VAL A 97 -44.78 29.33 14.50
C VAL A 97 -44.34 30.58 13.73
N SER A 98 -44.97 30.94 12.60
CA SER A 98 -46.29 31.58 12.59
C SER A 98 -47.21 31.19 11.41
N THR A 99 -47.83 30.01 11.51
CA THR A 99 -49.18 29.58 11.01
C THR A 99 -49.43 29.50 9.48
N LYS A 100 -50.05 28.47 8.87
CA LYS A 100 -50.75 27.22 9.27
C LYS A 100 -50.47 26.13 8.20
N GLY A 101 -50.09 24.90 8.60
CA GLY A 101 -50.16 23.66 7.78
C GLY A 101 -49.06 22.63 8.06
N SER A 102 -49.41 21.49 8.68
CA SER A 102 -48.61 20.33 9.15
C SER A 102 -47.58 19.76 8.15
N VAL A 103 -46.40 19.22 8.53
CA VAL A 103 -46.11 18.16 9.52
C VAL A 103 -44.61 18.16 9.92
N GLY A 104 -44.29 17.74 11.16
CA GLY A 104 -42.94 17.42 11.63
C GLY A 104 -42.98 16.32 12.68
N GLY A 105 -43.03 15.07 12.25
CA GLY A 105 -42.95 13.89 13.10
C GLY A 105 -42.17 12.80 12.35
N PHE A 106 -41.32 12.07 13.06
CA PHE A 106 -40.65 10.89 12.52
C PHE A 106 -41.69 9.78 12.37
N ALA A 107 -42.26 9.64 11.17
CA ALA A 107 -43.20 8.58 10.84
C ALA A 107 -42.57 7.66 9.80
N VAL A 108 -42.32 6.41 10.19
CA VAL A 108 -42.11 5.32 9.24
C VAL A 108 -43.50 4.81 8.88
N SER A 109 -44.09 5.33 7.81
CA SER A 109 -45.40 4.84 7.34
C SER A 109 -45.22 4.00 6.09
N GLY A 110 -45.59 2.72 6.16
CA GLY A 110 -45.96 1.94 4.98
C GLY A 110 -47.39 2.31 4.57
N ARG A 111 -47.56 3.29 3.68
CA ARG A 111 -48.87 3.59 3.12
C ARG A 111 -49.18 2.58 2.01
N ASN A 112 -50.04 1.61 2.29
CA ASN A 112 -50.75 0.83 1.27
C ASN A 112 -52.26 1.01 1.49
N PRO A 113 -53.05 1.43 0.48
CA PRO A 113 -54.51 1.58 0.61
C PRO A 113 -55.25 0.24 0.80
N ASP A 114 -54.59 -0.87 0.49
CA ASP A 114 -55.16 -2.20 0.69
C ASP A 114 -54.87 -2.71 2.11
N LYS A 115 -55.87 -3.33 2.73
CA LYS A 115 -55.78 -3.96 4.06
C LYS A 115 -54.90 -5.23 4.02
N GLY A 116 -53.62 -5.08 3.72
CA GLY A 116 -52.70 -6.18 3.51
C GLY A 116 -51.31 -5.92 4.09
N ILE A 117 -50.96 -6.75 5.07
CA ILE A 117 -49.64 -7.02 5.66
C ILE A 117 -48.88 -5.81 6.22
N ILE A 118 -48.72 -5.82 7.54
CA ILE A 118 -47.78 -4.97 8.27
C ILE A 118 -46.37 -5.45 7.92
N ASN A 119 -45.58 -4.62 7.25
CA ASN A 119 -44.15 -4.88 7.03
C ASN A 119 -43.33 -3.99 7.95
N ASP A 120 -42.31 -4.56 8.59
CA ASP A 120 -41.37 -3.81 9.43
C ASP A 120 -40.40 -3.02 8.54
N TYR A 121 -40.75 -1.76 8.22
CA TYR A 121 -39.95 -0.90 7.32
C TYR A 121 -38.71 -0.27 7.99
N LEU A 122 -38.71 -0.16 9.32
CA LEU A 122 -37.58 0.31 10.11
C LEU A 122 -37.46 -0.55 11.36
N PHE A 123 -36.34 -1.26 11.48
CA PHE A 123 -36.02 -2.09 12.62
C PHE A 123 -34.81 -1.47 13.33
N VAL A 124 -34.99 -1.02 14.57
CA VAL A 124 -33.93 -0.44 15.38
C VAL A 124 -33.71 -1.33 16.59
N THR A 125 -32.52 -1.90 16.68
CA THR A 125 -31.99 -2.63 17.84
C THR A 125 -30.82 -1.86 18.43
N PRO A 126 -30.38 -2.18 19.66
CA PRO A 126 -29.19 -1.55 20.25
C PRO A 126 -27.92 -1.66 19.37
N ASP A 127 -27.84 -2.71 18.54
CA ASP A 127 -26.70 -3.03 17.67
C ASP A 127 -26.90 -2.65 16.18
N SER A 128 -28.13 -2.32 15.73
CA SER A 128 -28.37 -2.03 14.31
C SER A 128 -29.61 -1.17 14.05
N THR A 129 -29.55 -0.37 12.98
CA THR A 129 -30.75 0.21 12.35
C THR A 129 -30.87 -0.33 10.93
N ARG A 130 -31.91 -1.10 10.67
CA ARG A 130 -32.20 -1.74 9.37
C ARG A 130 -33.44 -1.10 8.75
N ILE A 131 -33.35 -0.78 7.47
CA ILE A 131 -34.47 -0.25 6.69
C ILE A 131 -34.78 -1.28 5.61
N TYR A 132 -36.02 -1.77 5.61
CA TYR A 132 -36.50 -2.72 4.61
C TYR A 132 -37.29 -1.95 3.55
N ILE A 133 -36.96 -2.12 2.27
CA ILE A 133 -37.75 -1.59 1.16
C ILE A 133 -38.33 -2.76 0.35
N ASN A 134 -39.59 -2.63 -0.08
CA ASN A 134 -40.22 -3.63 -0.95
C ASN A 134 -40.03 -3.20 -2.41
N ASP A 135 -39.25 -3.96 -3.17
CA ASP A 135 -38.81 -3.62 -4.54
C ASP A 135 -39.65 -4.32 -5.63
N THR A 136 -40.79 -4.95 -5.29
CA THR A 136 -41.56 -5.79 -6.22
C THR A 136 -42.75 -5.12 -6.91
N THR A 137 -42.89 -3.78 -6.91
CA THR A 137 -44.01 -3.15 -7.63
C THR A 137 -43.58 -2.61 -9.00
N LEU A 138 -44.19 -3.13 -10.07
CA LEU A 138 -44.05 -2.70 -11.47
C LEU A 138 -44.53 -1.26 -11.76
N SER A 139 -44.82 -0.46 -10.73
CA SER A 139 -45.28 0.92 -10.84
C SER A 139 -44.15 1.90 -10.50
N LYS A 140 -43.90 2.85 -11.41
CA LYS A 140 -42.94 3.96 -11.23
C LYS A 140 -43.40 4.91 -10.11
N GLY A 141 -43.17 4.54 -8.87
CA GLY A 141 -43.25 5.44 -7.71
C GLY A 141 -41.86 5.89 -7.30
N LYS A 142 -41.66 7.20 -7.05
CA LYS A 142 -40.45 7.69 -6.38
C LYS A 142 -40.46 7.16 -4.93
N VAL A 143 -39.77 6.06 -4.67
CA VAL A 143 -39.56 5.54 -3.30
C VAL A 143 -38.53 6.42 -2.60
N GLY A 144 -39.00 7.16 -1.59
CA GLY A 144 -38.16 8.00 -0.73
C GLY A 144 -37.54 7.17 0.39
N GLY A 145 -36.26 6.83 0.24
CA GLY A 145 -35.39 6.47 1.36
C GLY A 145 -34.92 7.73 2.09
N PHE A 146 -34.90 7.68 3.42
CA PHE A 146 -34.30 8.63 4.38
C PHE A 146 -33.69 9.93 3.79
N ALA A 147 -34.50 10.98 3.64
CA ALA A 147 -33.99 12.32 3.29
C ALA A 147 -33.55 13.06 4.56
N VAL A 148 -32.24 13.23 4.76
CA VAL A 148 -31.74 14.26 5.69
C VAL A 148 -31.96 15.62 5.02
N SER A 149 -33.12 16.23 5.24
CA SER A 149 -33.42 17.54 4.65
C SER A 149 -32.73 18.65 5.45
N GLY A 150 -31.67 19.24 4.90
CA GLY A 150 -31.17 20.55 5.33
C GLY A 150 -32.15 21.65 4.89
N ARG A 151 -33.17 21.95 5.70
CA ARG A 151 -34.02 23.13 5.48
C ARG A 151 -33.21 24.37 5.83
N SER A 152 -32.69 25.07 4.82
CA SER A 152 -32.17 26.44 4.95
C SER A 152 -33.16 27.44 4.36
N PRO A 153 -33.45 28.57 5.03
CA PRO A 153 -34.31 29.64 4.50
C PRO A 153 -33.69 30.40 3.31
N THR A 154 -32.42 30.13 3.00
CA THR A 154 -31.72 30.67 1.83
C THR A 154 -31.59 29.56 0.78
N LYS A 155 -31.69 29.89 -0.52
CA LYS A 155 -31.31 28.98 -1.61
C LYS A 155 -29.81 28.68 -1.55
N GLY A 156 -29.40 27.79 -0.64
CA GLY A 156 -28.05 27.25 -0.56
C GLY A 156 -27.94 25.97 -1.39
N GLU A 157 -26.71 25.62 -1.80
CA GLU A 157 -26.45 24.32 -2.42
C GLU A 157 -26.84 23.20 -1.45
N ALA A 158 -27.51 22.16 -1.97
CA ALA A 158 -27.81 20.98 -1.18
C ALA A 158 -26.53 20.17 -0.93
N SER A 159 -26.05 20.13 0.31
CA SER A 159 -24.95 19.24 0.71
C SER A 159 -25.47 17.81 0.82
N LYS A 160 -25.06 16.94 -0.11
CA LYS A 160 -25.29 15.50 -0.03
C LYS A 160 -24.24 14.89 0.90
N PHE A 161 -24.67 14.36 2.04
CA PHE A 161 -23.80 13.59 2.95
C PHE A 161 -23.89 12.09 2.71
N LEU A 162 -24.96 11.64 2.04
CA LEU A 162 -25.22 10.25 1.71
C LEU A 162 -25.95 10.21 0.36
N ASP A 163 -25.33 9.61 -0.66
CA ASP A 163 -25.90 9.39 -2.00
C ASP A 163 -25.67 7.92 -2.37
N LEU A 164 -26.70 7.09 -2.11
CA LEU A 164 -26.65 5.65 -2.37
C LEU A 164 -27.61 5.33 -3.51
N THR A 165 -27.05 4.92 -4.63
CA THR A 165 -27.77 4.47 -5.82
C THR A 165 -27.30 3.06 -6.17
N LYS A 166 -28.05 2.37 -7.05
CA LYS A 166 -27.61 1.06 -7.56
C LYS A 166 -26.25 1.11 -8.29
N GLU A 167 -25.86 2.29 -8.79
CA GLU A 167 -24.63 2.48 -9.54
C GLU A 167 -23.52 3.05 -8.66
N ASN A 168 -23.79 3.80 -7.59
CA ASN A 168 -22.74 4.46 -6.79
C ASN A 168 -23.11 4.56 -5.30
N TYR A 169 -22.12 4.39 -4.43
CA TYR A 169 -22.26 4.48 -2.97
C TYR A 169 -21.37 5.59 -2.43
N PHE A 170 -21.91 6.79 -2.22
CA PHE A 170 -21.16 7.94 -1.71
C PHE A 170 -21.58 8.29 -0.28
N ILE A 171 -20.62 8.26 0.64
CA ILE A 171 -20.84 8.51 2.07
C ILE A 171 -19.79 9.52 2.56
N GLY A 172 -20.22 10.68 3.05
CA GLY A 172 -19.33 11.73 3.55
C GLY A 172 -19.58 13.08 2.89
N HIS A 173 -19.14 14.15 3.55
CA HIS A 173 -19.30 15.50 3.02
C HIS A 173 -18.56 15.65 1.69
N ASN A 174 -19.31 15.98 0.63
CA ASN A 174 -18.84 16.12 -0.74
C ASN A 174 -18.16 14.89 -1.36
N ALA A 175 -18.39 13.69 -0.80
CA ALA A 175 -17.92 12.45 -1.42
C ALA A 175 -18.52 12.30 -2.83
N GLY A 176 -17.69 12.16 -3.85
CA GLY A 176 -18.14 12.02 -5.24
C GLY A 176 -18.97 13.19 -5.79
N LYS A 177 -18.88 14.40 -5.20
CA LYS A 177 -19.79 15.54 -5.48
C LYS A 177 -19.90 15.87 -6.98
N ASN A 178 -18.77 15.85 -7.71
CA ASN A 178 -18.72 16.28 -9.10
C ASN A 178 -18.96 15.12 -10.11
N ASN A 179 -19.41 13.95 -9.66
CA ASN A 179 -19.65 12.80 -10.53
C ASN A 179 -20.82 13.04 -11.49
N ILE A 180 -20.53 13.04 -12.79
CA ILE A 180 -21.48 13.30 -13.88
C ILE A 180 -22.00 11.98 -14.46
N SER A 181 -21.09 11.09 -14.87
CA SER A 181 -21.42 9.86 -15.59
C SER A 181 -20.75 8.60 -15.04
N GLY A 182 -19.80 8.75 -14.10
CA GLY A 182 -19.08 7.64 -13.49
C GLY A 182 -19.99 6.68 -12.73
N LYS A 183 -19.72 5.38 -12.84
CA LYS A 183 -20.54 4.29 -12.28
C LYS A 183 -19.70 3.31 -11.48
N PHE A 184 -20.39 2.53 -10.66
CA PHE A 184 -19.86 1.44 -9.84
C PHE A 184 -18.79 1.87 -8.83
N ASN A 185 -18.86 3.11 -8.36
CA ASN A 185 -17.93 3.64 -7.38
C ASN A 185 -18.42 3.41 -5.93
N SER A 186 -17.50 3.04 -5.04
CA SER A 186 -17.71 2.96 -3.58
C SER A 186 -16.82 3.97 -2.88
N ILE A 187 -17.39 5.10 -2.43
CA ILE A 187 -16.64 6.26 -1.95
C ILE A 187 -17.09 6.63 -0.54
N ILE A 188 -16.16 6.57 0.42
CA ILE A 188 -16.41 6.84 1.83
C ILE A 188 -15.36 7.83 2.36
N GLY A 189 -15.84 8.96 2.88
CA GLY A 189 -15.06 9.93 3.64
C GLY A 189 -15.19 11.36 3.14
N TYR A 190 -14.65 12.30 3.91
CA TYR A 190 -14.72 13.74 3.63
C TYR A 190 -13.92 14.07 2.36
N GLU A 191 -14.59 14.69 1.37
CA GLU A 191 -14.01 15.11 0.08
C GLU A 191 -13.29 14.01 -0.71
N SER A 192 -13.59 12.74 -0.45
CA SER A 192 -13.07 11.65 -1.27
C SER A 192 -13.70 11.67 -2.65
N ALA A 193 -12.89 11.55 -3.70
CA ALA A 193 -13.30 11.70 -5.10
C ALA A 193 -14.08 12.98 -5.39
N LEU A 194 -13.75 14.10 -4.73
CA LEU A 194 -14.47 15.36 -4.90
C LEU A 194 -14.61 15.73 -6.38
N ASN A 195 -13.53 15.59 -7.15
CA ASN A 195 -13.46 15.99 -8.56
C ASN A 195 -13.75 14.86 -9.55
N ASN A 196 -14.18 13.67 -9.10
CA ASN A 196 -14.50 12.55 -10.00
C ASN A 196 -15.64 12.95 -10.93
N THR A 197 -15.43 12.99 -12.25
CA THR A 197 -16.49 13.35 -13.22
C THR A 197 -17.03 12.12 -13.94
N GLU A 198 -16.15 11.28 -14.48
CA GLU A 198 -16.50 10.11 -15.31
C GLU A 198 -15.82 8.81 -14.85
N GLY A 199 -14.88 8.90 -13.89
CA GLY A 199 -14.21 7.74 -13.31
C GLY A 199 -15.21 6.72 -12.75
N SER A 200 -14.98 5.46 -13.07
CA SER A 200 -15.87 4.34 -12.78
C SER A 200 -15.11 3.20 -12.10
N ASP A 201 -15.82 2.33 -11.39
CA ASP A 201 -15.28 1.12 -10.77
C ASP A 201 -14.21 1.41 -9.70
N ASN A 202 -14.29 2.57 -9.03
CA ASN A 202 -13.32 2.96 -8.00
C ASN A 202 -13.78 2.65 -6.57
N VAL A 203 -12.86 2.28 -5.69
CA VAL A 203 -13.07 2.08 -4.26
C VAL A 203 -12.21 3.06 -3.48
N PHE A 204 -12.79 4.12 -2.93
CA PHE A 204 -12.08 5.16 -2.19
C PHE A 204 -12.55 5.23 -0.74
N PHE A 205 -11.64 5.05 0.21
CA PHE A 205 -11.95 5.12 1.64
C PHE A 205 -10.90 5.98 2.37
N GLY A 206 -11.30 7.17 2.83
CA GLY A 206 -10.43 8.00 3.66
C GLY A 206 -10.80 9.48 3.62
N TYR A 207 -9.96 10.32 4.24
CA TYR A 207 -10.04 11.77 4.08
C TYR A 207 -9.35 12.17 2.78
N GLN A 208 -10.04 12.87 1.89
CA GLN A 208 -9.52 13.37 0.60
C GLN A 208 -8.84 12.30 -0.27
N CYS A 209 -9.39 11.08 -0.24
CA CYS A 209 -8.88 9.97 -1.02
C CYS A 209 -9.29 10.14 -2.49
N GLY A 210 -8.35 10.04 -3.44
CA GLY A 210 -8.64 10.28 -4.85
C GLY A 210 -9.22 11.67 -5.16
N TYR A 211 -8.90 12.69 -4.36
CA TYR A 211 -9.54 14.02 -4.41
C TYR A 211 -9.64 14.61 -5.82
N SER A 212 -8.55 14.52 -6.60
CA SER A 212 -8.43 15.06 -7.95
C SER A 212 -8.76 14.05 -9.06
N ASN A 213 -9.26 12.83 -8.74
CA ASN A 213 -9.65 11.85 -9.76
C ASN A 213 -10.67 12.49 -10.69
N ILE A 214 -10.46 12.44 -12.00
CA ILE A 214 -11.39 12.95 -13.02
C ILE A 214 -11.95 11.75 -13.81
N LEU A 215 -11.08 11.06 -14.57
CA LEU A 215 -11.47 9.95 -15.45
C LEU A 215 -10.96 8.58 -14.99
N GLY A 216 -10.04 8.54 -14.02
CA GLY A 216 -9.39 7.31 -13.56
C GLY A 216 -10.40 6.22 -13.15
N ARG A 217 -10.15 4.99 -13.59
CA ARG A 217 -11.03 3.84 -13.37
C ARG A 217 -10.33 2.69 -12.66
N ASN A 218 -11.12 1.78 -12.09
CA ASN A 218 -10.60 0.54 -11.50
C ASN A 218 -9.54 0.78 -10.40
N ASN A 219 -9.62 1.88 -9.68
CA ASN A 219 -8.66 2.22 -8.63
C ASN A 219 -9.17 1.82 -7.24
N VAL A 220 -8.26 1.37 -6.37
CA VAL A 220 -8.54 1.11 -4.95
C VAL A 220 -7.65 2.00 -4.11
N PHE A 221 -8.21 3.09 -3.56
CA PHE A 221 -7.48 4.00 -2.69
C PHE A 221 -8.03 3.93 -1.25
N ILE A 222 -7.15 3.68 -0.28
CA ILE A 222 -7.53 3.56 1.12
C ILE A 222 -6.50 4.29 1.99
N GLY A 223 -6.95 5.26 2.76
CA GLY A 223 -6.12 6.07 3.65
C GLY A 223 -6.28 7.56 3.42
N LYS A 224 -5.75 8.37 4.34
CA LYS A 224 -5.74 9.83 4.21
C LYS A 224 -4.91 10.20 2.97
N SER A 225 -5.55 10.90 2.03
CA SER A 225 -4.97 11.48 0.82
C SER A 225 -4.25 10.46 -0.08
N ALA A 226 -4.62 9.17 -0.02
CA ALA A 226 -4.14 8.19 -0.98
C ALA A 226 -4.64 8.56 -2.39
N GLY A 227 -3.75 8.55 -3.38
CA GLY A 227 -4.06 8.94 -4.76
C GLY A 227 -4.60 10.37 -4.93
N TYR A 228 -4.26 11.30 -4.03
CA TYR A 228 -4.87 12.64 -3.98
C TYR A 228 -4.85 13.38 -5.32
N ASN A 229 -3.71 13.37 -6.03
CA ASN A 229 -3.55 14.04 -7.32
C ASN A 229 -3.88 13.16 -8.53
N ASN A 230 -4.36 11.91 -8.33
CA ASN A 230 -4.66 11.01 -9.46
C ASN A 230 -5.67 11.71 -10.35
N ILE A 231 -5.32 12.07 -11.59
CA ILE A 231 -6.25 12.80 -12.47
C ILE A 231 -6.97 11.77 -13.34
N GLY A 232 -6.22 10.83 -13.92
CA GLY A 232 -6.72 10.00 -15.01
C GLY A 232 -7.07 10.88 -16.21
N GLU A 233 -6.14 10.97 -17.15
CA GLU A 233 -6.18 11.73 -18.41
C GLU A 233 -6.47 13.26 -18.30
N ILE A 234 -5.54 14.06 -18.84
CA ILE A 234 -5.87 15.31 -19.54
C ILE A 234 -5.70 14.99 -21.02
N GLN A 235 -6.79 15.04 -21.77
CA GLN A 235 -6.90 14.59 -23.15
C GLN A 235 -5.90 15.32 -24.07
N THR A 236 -4.82 14.64 -24.46
CA THR A 236 -3.97 15.01 -25.60
C THR A 236 -3.56 13.72 -26.34
N GLU A 237 -4.16 13.51 -27.52
CA GLU A 237 -3.88 12.47 -28.55
C GLU A 237 -4.58 11.09 -28.43
N PRO A 238 -4.87 10.41 -29.58
CA PRO A 238 -6.10 9.64 -29.76
C PRO A 238 -5.95 8.12 -29.55
N TYR A 239 -5.14 7.68 -28.59
CA TYR A 239 -5.03 6.26 -28.25
C TYR A 239 -5.41 6.02 -26.79
N TYR A 240 -6.34 5.07 -26.60
CA TYR A 240 -6.81 4.55 -25.32
C TYR A 240 -5.64 4.08 -24.46
N LEU A 241 -5.11 4.99 -23.64
CA LEU A 241 -4.15 4.68 -22.58
C LEU A 241 -4.86 4.96 -21.27
N GLU A 242 -4.93 3.95 -20.42
CA GLU A 242 -5.73 3.94 -19.19
C GLU A 242 -5.02 4.70 -18.06
N TYR A 243 -4.66 5.96 -18.34
CA TYR A 243 -3.92 6.82 -17.42
C TYR A 243 -4.63 6.94 -16.07
N GLY A 244 -3.86 6.91 -14.98
CA GLY A 244 -4.41 7.03 -13.63
C GLY A 244 -5.42 5.94 -13.27
N SER A 245 -5.38 4.78 -13.95
CA SER A 245 -6.31 3.66 -13.73
C SER A 245 -5.58 2.41 -13.24
N TYR A 246 -6.33 1.45 -12.71
CA TYR A 246 -5.82 0.17 -12.21
C TYR A 246 -4.78 0.29 -11.09
N ASN A 247 -4.85 1.36 -10.30
CA ASN A 247 -3.94 1.60 -9.20
C ASN A 247 -4.53 1.12 -7.86
N VAL A 248 -3.70 0.51 -7.02
CA VAL A 248 -4.03 0.13 -5.65
C VAL A 248 -3.15 0.92 -4.70
N PHE A 249 -3.68 1.94 -4.04
CA PHE A 249 -2.95 2.79 -3.09
C PHE A 249 -3.54 2.66 -1.69
N VAL A 250 -2.80 2.04 -0.77
CA VAL A 250 -3.26 1.78 0.59
C VAL A 250 -2.22 2.29 1.59
N GLY A 251 -2.58 3.34 2.33
CA GLY A 251 -1.70 3.99 3.31
C GLY A 251 -1.91 5.50 3.36
N ASN A 252 -1.36 6.18 4.36
CA ASN A 252 -1.36 7.64 4.37
C ASN A 252 -0.48 8.16 3.23
N ASN A 253 -1.05 9.01 2.38
CA ASN A 253 -0.39 9.64 1.23
C ASN A 253 0.25 8.64 0.24
N ALA A 254 -0.21 7.38 0.20
CA ALA A 254 0.24 6.43 -0.81
C ALA A 254 -0.15 6.94 -2.21
N GLY A 255 0.81 7.00 -3.14
CA GLY A 255 0.58 7.52 -4.49
C GLY A 255 0.06 8.97 -4.54
N TYR A 256 0.33 9.79 -3.51
CA TYR A 256 -0.25 11.14 -3.38
C TYR A 256 -0.07 12.01 -4.63
N SER A 257 1.11 11.96 -5.25
CA SER A 257 1.46 12.77 -6.42
C SER A 257 1.08 12.16 -7.76
N ASN A 258 0.51 10.94 -7.79
CA ASN A 258 0.23 10.22 -9.04
C ASN A 258 -0.68 11.08 -9.91
N ILE A 259 -0.32 11.33 -11.16
CA ILE A 259 -1.13 12.10 -12.12
C ILE A 259 -1.72 11.16 -13.16
N SER A 260 -0.84 10.43 -13.87
CA SER A 260 -1.19 9.58 -15.02
C SER A 260 -0.64 8.16 -14.93
N GLY A 261 0.20 7.84 -13.94
CA GLY A 261 0.71 6.48 -13.73
C GLY A 261 -0.42 5.47 -13.56
N TRP A 262 -0.29 4.30 -14.19
CA TRP A 262 -1.29 3.24 -14.19
C TRP A 262 -0.68 1.91 -13.72
N THR A 263 -1.53 0.94 -13.39
CA THR A 263 -1.14 -0.41 -12.92
C THR A 263 -0.15 -0.42 -11.75
N ASN A 264 -0.19 0.58 -10.88
CA ASN A 264 0.68 0.66 -9.71
C ASN A 264 0.03 0.04 -8.46
N CYS A 265 0.82 -0.64 -7.63
CA CYS A 265 0.41 -1.17 -6.33
C CYS A 265 1.28 -0.58 -5.22
N PHE A 266 0.77 0.40 -4.48
CA PHE A 266 1.46 1.07 -3.38
C PHE A 266 0.79 0.76 -2.04
N LEU A 267 1.48 0.01 -1.18
CA LEU A 267 0.99 -0.40 0.13
C LEU A 267 1.96 0.04 1.22
N GLY A 268 1.59 1.08 1.97
CA GLY A 268 2.42 1.64 3.03
C GLY A 268 2.24 3.15 3.16
N ASN A 269 2.63 3.69 4.31
CA ASN A 269 2.66 5.13 4.51
C ASN A 269 3.74 5.76 3.59
N PHE A 270 3.38 6.81 2.85
CA PHE A 270 4.20 7.45 1.81
C PHE A 270 4.74 6.51 0.71
N SER A 271 4.16 5.31 0.54
CA SER A 271 4.58 4.39 -0.52
C SER A 271 4.26 5.00 -1.90
N GLY A 272 5.26 5.12 -2.76
CA GLY A 272 5.12 5.76 -4.08
C GLY A 272 4.64 7.22 -4.02
N TYR A 273 4.90 7.94 -2.92
CA TYR A 273 4.38 9.29 -2.69
C TYR A 273 4.64 10.27 -3.85
N GLY A 274 5.85 10.23 -4.40
CA GLY A 274 6.30 11.12 -5.46
C GLY A 274 5.92 10.71 -6.88
N ASN A 275 5.26 9.55 -7.08
CA ASN A 275 4.99 9.02 -8.42
C ASN A 275 4.17 10.03 -9.21
N ILE A 276 4.55 10.36 -10.44
CA ILE A 276 3.83 11.32 -11.29
C ILE A 276 3.19 10.56 -12.45
N ASP A 277 4.00 9.89 -13.26
CA ASP A 277 3.59 9.17 -14.48
C ASP A 277 4.18 7.75 -14.60
N GLY A 278 5.03 7.34 -13.64
CA GLY A 278 5.57 5.99 -13.55
C GLY A 278 4.47 4.93 -13.47
N SER A 279 4.65 3.83 -14.20
CA SER A 279 3.63 2.78 -14.36
C SER A 279 4.20 1.39 -14.05
N ASP A 280 3.31 0.44 -13.79
CA ASP A 280 3.66 -0.96 -13.49
C ASP A 280 4.61 -1.12 -12.29
N ASN A 281 4.53 -0.23 -11.30
CA ASN A 281 5.34 -0.31 -10.08
C ASN A 281 4.60 -1.01 -8.93
N THR A 282 5.29 -1.87 -8.19
CA THR A 282 4.82 -2.44 -6.92
C THR A 282 5.71 -1.96 -5.80
N PHE A 283 5.21 -1.10 -4.91
CA PHE A 283 5.92 -0.60 -3.73
C PHE A 283 5.17 -1.01 -2.46
N ILE A 284 5.83 -1.77 -1.60
CA ILE A 284 5.23 -2.30 -0.37
C ILE A 284 6.17 -2.02 0.80
N GLY A 285 5.75 -1.12 1.70
CA GLY A 285 6.50 -0.71 2.88
C GLY A 285 6.39 0.79 3.17
N ASP A 286 6.70 1.18 4.41
CA ASP A 286 6.80 2.59 4.80
C ASP A 286 7.90 3.29 3.97
N PHE A 287 7.55 4.39 3.29
CA PHE A 287 8.42 5.13 2.37
C PHE A 287 9.04 4.31 1.22
N SER A 288 8.46 3.16 0.86
CA SER A 288 8.93 2.39 -0.31
C SER A 288 8.69 3.19 -1.59
N GLY A 289 9.74 3.43 -2.38
CA GLY A 289 9.64 4.20 -3.61
C GLY A 289 9.16 5.65 -3.42
N GLU A 290 9.38 6.25 -2.24
CA GLU A 290 8.89 7.60 -1.88
C GLU A 290 9.17 8.65 -2.96
N SER A 291 10.38 8.65 -3.53
CA SER A 291 10.84 9.68 -4.47
C SER A 291 10.68 9.33 -5.95
N ASN A 292 10.04 8.19 -6.28
CA ASN A 292 9.85 7.77 -7.68
C ASN A 292 9.01 8.81 -8.39
N THR A 293 9.49 9.42 -9.47
CA THR A 293 8.72 10.40 -10.26
C THR A 293 8.15 9.76 -11.51
N SER A 294 9.01 9.14 -12.32
CA SER A 294 8.65 8.57 -13.63
C SER A 294 9.16 7.14 -13.84
N GLY A 295 9.93 6.61 -12.90
CA GLY A 295 10.41 5.23 -12.94
C GLY A 295 9.25 4.23 -13.06
N SER A 296 9.42 3.24 -13.93
CA SER A 296 8.41 2.23 -14.27
C SER A 296 8.97 0.82 -14.14
N GLU A 297 8.07 -0.16 -14.01
CA GLU A 297 8.40 -1.59 -13.90
C GLU A 297 9.27 -1.94 -12.67
N ASN A 298 9.15 -1.19 -11.58
CA ASN A 298 9.91 -1.45 -10.35
C ASN A 298 9.12 -2.30 -9.34
N ALA A 299 9.78 -3.26 -8.71
CA ALA A 299 9.26 -4.03 -7.59
C ALA A 299 10.07 -3.78 -6.32
N SER A 300 9.46 -3.15 -5.30
CA SER A 300 10.09 -2.79 -4.03
C SER A 300 9.28 -3.35 -2.86
N LEU A 301 9.94 -4.13 -2.01
CA LEU A 301 9.36 -4.72 -0.80
C LEU A 301 10.27 -4.48 0.41
N GLY A 302 9.85 -3.61 1.31
CA GLY A 302 10.58 -3.26 2.53
C GLY A 302 10.33 -1.81 2.95
N ALA A 303 10.51 -1.51 4.23
CA ALA A 303 10.52 -0.12 4.66
C ALA A 303 11.79 0.58 4.14
N PHE A 304 11.62 1.77 3.57
CA PHE A 304 12.66 2.60 2.95
C PHE A 304 13.41 1.92 1.77
N SER A 305 12.87 0.87 1.16
CA SER A 305 13.44 0.28 -0.04
C SER A 305 13.14 1.14 -1.27
N SER A 306 14.11 1.23 -2.18
CA SER A 306 14.01 2.06 -3.40
C SER A 306 13.66 3.55 -3.14
N ARG A 307 13.96 4.07 -1.94
CA ARG A 307 13.45 5.37 -1.47
C ARG A 307 13.81 6.55 -2.38
N ALA A 308 15.05 6.59 -2.87
CA ALA A 308 15.58 7.67 -3.70
C ALA A 308 15.49 7.39 -5.21
N ASN A 309 14.83 6.31 -5.63
CA ASN A 309 14.64 6.06 -7.05
C ASN A 309 13.82 7.21 -7.64
N LEU A 310 14.35 7.92 -8.65
CA LEU A 310 13.68 9.03 -9.32
C LEU A 310 13.08 8.57 -10.65
N GLU A 311 13.94 8.11 -11.56
CA GLU A 311 13.59 7.72 -12.94
C GLU A 311 14.05 6.30 -13.30
N GLY A 312 14.66 5.58 -12.35
CA GLY A 312 15.19 4.24 -12.58
C GLY A 312 14.07 3.24 -12.85
N ASN A 313 14.27 2.42 -13.88
CA ASN A 313 13.30 1.43 -14.34
C ASN A 313 13.76 0.01 -14.01
N GLN A 314 12.82 -0.94 -13.98
CA GLN A 314 13.12 -2.37 -13.94
C GLN A 314 13.96 -2.81 -12.74
N ASN A 315 13.82 -2.13 -11.60
CA ASN A 315 14.54 -2.49 -10.38
C ASN A 315 13.73 -3.46 -9.52
N VAL A 316 14.37 -4.50 -9.01
CA VAL A 316 13.85 -5.38 -7.96
C VAL A 316 14.59 -5.09 -6.67
N THR A 317 13.90 -4.61 -5.64
CA THR A 317 14.49 -4.30 -4.34
C THR A 317 13.70 -4.96 -3.21
N ILE A 318 14.35 -5.82 -2.42
CA ILE A 318 13.69 -6.59 -1.37
C ILE A 318 14.53 -6.51 -0.10
N GLY A 319 14.02 -5.83 0.93
CA GLY A 319 14.67 -5.70 2.24
C GLY A 319 14.62 -4.28 2.80
N PHE A 320 14.82 -4.17 4.11
CA PHE A 320 14.90 -2.88 4.81
C PHE A 320 16.08 -2.05 4.26
N TYR A 321 15.82 -0.80 3.84
CA TYR A 321 16.81 0.07 3.19
C TYR A 321 17.50 -0.52 1.93
N SER A 322 16.95 -1.56 1.30
CA SER A 322 17.51 -2.10 0.06
C SER A 322 17.38 -1.08 -1.08
N GLY A 323 18.47 -0.83 -1.80
CA GLY A 323 18.50 0.13 -2.91
C GLY A 323 18.15 1.57 -2.51
N ASN A 324 18.42 1.96 -1.26
CA ASN A 324 17.92 3.23 -0.72
C ASN A 324 18.33 4.47 -1.53
N GLN A 325 19.56 4.48 -2.06
CA GLN A 325 20.13 5.59 -2.84
C GLN A 325 20.12 5.34 -4.36
N ASN A 326 19.51 4.24 -4.81
CA ASN A 326 19.57 3.82 -6.20
C ASN A 326 18.71 4.72 -7.09
N THR A 327 19.36 5.32 -8.10
CA THR A 327 18.72 6.03 -9.21
C THR A 327 18.95 5.32 -10.56
N GLY A 328 19.77 4.26 -10.58
CA GLY A 328 20.01 3.43 -11.77
C GLY A 328 18.86 2.46 -12.09
N SER A 329 18.99 1.80 -13.25
CA SER A 329 17.98 0.88 -13.81
C SER A 329 18.47 -0.56 -13.87
N SER A 330 17.51 -1.47 -14.00
CA SER A 330 17.73 -2.91 -14.24
C SER A 330 18.55 -3.59 -13.14
N ASN A 331 18.41 -3.14 -11.89
CA ASN A 331 19.13 -3.70 -10.75
C ASN A 331 18.29 -4.70 -9.96
N THR A 332 18.92 -5.73 -9.40
CA THR A 332 18.31 -6.68 -8.46
C THR A 332 19.04 -6.62 -7.12
N PHE A 333 18.37 -6.12 -6.09
CA PHE A 333 18.86 -6.01 -4.72
C PHE A 333 17.99 -6.83 -3.77
N VAL A 334 18.57 -7.85 -3.14
CA VAL A 334 17.84 -8.73 -2.22
C VAL A 334 18.61 -8.90 -0.92
N GLY A 335 18.08 -8.34 0.17
CA GLY A 335 18.66 -8.33 1.50
C GLY A 335 18.59 -6.95 2.14
N SER A 336 18.53 -6.88 3.48
CA SER A 336 18.57 -5.60 4.17
C SER A 336 19.89 -4.86 3.86
N TYR A 337 19.78 -3.58 3.52
CA TYR A 337 20.87 -2.73 3.04
C TYR A 337 21.61 -3.26 1.79
N SER A 338 21.01 -4.17 1.01
CA SER A 338 21.59 -4.56 -0.29
C SER A 338 21.51 -3.40 -1.28
N GLY A 339 22.59 -3.12 -2.00
CA GLY A 339 22.68 -2.02 -2.95
C GLY A 339 22.47 -0.64 -2.32
N PHE A 340 22.71 -0.50 -1.02
CA PHE A 340 22.51 0.76 -0.29
C PHE A 340 23.35 1.90 -0.88
N ASP A 341 24.58 1.61 -1.29
CA ASP A 341 25.53 2.59 -1.84
C ASP A 341 25.48 2.68 -3.38
N ASN A 342 24.62 1.88 -4.04
CA ASN A 342 24.42 2.00 -5.48
C ASN A 342 23.69 3.33 -5.76
N LEU A 343 24.30 4.17 -6.61
CA LEU A 343 23.72 5.44 -7.05
C LEU A 343 23.16 5.25 -8.46
N SER A 344 23.95 5.57 -9.49
CA SER A 344 23.58 5.48 -10.90
C SER A 344 23.94 4.14 -11.55
N GLY A 345 24.60 3.23 -10.81
CA GLY A 345 24.98 1.90 -11.28
C GLY A 345 23.79 1.11 -11.82
N GLN A 346 24.01 0.38 -12.92
CA GLN A 346 22.96 -0.32 -13.67
C GLN A 346 23.30 -1.79 -13.87
N ASN A 347 22.29 -2.63 -14.10
CA ASN A 347 22.47 -4.06 -14.38
C ASN A 347 23.20 -4.82 -13.27
N ASN A 348 23.07 -4.38 -12.02
CA ASN A 348 23.74 -5.01 -10.87
C ASN A 348 22.84 -6.05 -10.20
N THR A 349 23.44 -7.15 -9.75
CA THR A 349 22.77 -8.17 -8.94
C THR A 349 23.47 -8.28 -7.58
N LEU A 350 22.83 -7.76 -6.53
CA LEU A 350 23.38 -7.70 -5.18
C LEU A 350 22.47 -8.47 -4.22
N ILE A 351 22.94 -9.60 -3.72
CA ILE A 351 22.15 -10.55 -2.93
C ILE A 351 22.85 -10.86 -1.61
N GLY A 352 22.28 -10.42 -0.50
CA GLY A 352 22.79 -10.63 0.86
C GLY A 352 22.61 -9.40 1.74
N PHE A 353 22.72 -9.59 3.06
CA PHE A 353 22.81 -8.47 4.01
C PHE A 353 24.04 -7.62 3.67
N HIS A 354 23.85 -6.32 3.40
CA HIS A 354 24.92 -5.42 2.95
C HIS A 354 25.72 -5.91 1.72
N ALA A 355 25.12 -6.69 0.82
CA ALA A 355 25.73 -6.93 -0.49
C ALA A 355 25.74 -5.62 -1.29
N ASN A 356 26.90 -5.17 -1.79
CA ASN A 356 27.04 -3.81 -2.29
C ASN A 356 28.07 -3.63 -3.41
N VAL A 357 28.10 -2.42 -3.97
CA VAL A 357 29.17 -1.90 -4.82
C VAL A 357 30.09 -1.01 -3.99
N SER A 358 31.39 -0.94 -4.32
CA SER A 358 32.30 -0.01 -3.64
C SER A 358 32.25 1.42 -4.17
N ASP A 359 31.68 1.60 -5.36
CA ASP A 359 31.45 2.88 -6.02
C ASP A 359 30.04 2.86 -6.63
N GLY A 360 29.27 3.91 -6.42
CA GLY A 360 27.85 3.96 -6.79
C GLY A 360 27.57 3.94 -8.29
N SER A 361 28.60 4.02 -9.15
CA SER A 361 28.49 4.00 -10.62
C SER A 361 28.86 2.66 -11.27
N VAL A 362 29.29 1.67 -10.48
CA VAL A 362 29.61 0.32 -10.96
C VAL A 362 28.39 -0.29 -11.67
N TYR A 363 28.61 -0.98 -12.78
CA TYR A 363 27.56 -1.57 -13.61
C TYR A 363 27.88 -2.99 -14.05
N ASN A 364 26.87 -3.77 -14.42
CA ASN A 364 27.02 -5.17 -14.82
C ASN A 364 27.84 -5.97 -13.79
N ALA A 365 27.54 -5.76 -12.51
CA ALA A 365 28.30 -6.33 -11.41
C ALA A 365 27.42 -7.23 -10.54
N THR A 366 27.99 -8.31 -10.03
CA THR A 366 27.28 -9.27 -9.18
C THR A 366 28.02 -9.42 -7.85
N ALA A 367 27.31 -9.25 -6.73
CA ALA A 367 27.82 -9.52 -5.40
C ALA A 367 26.83 -10.44 -4.65
N ILE A 368 27.28 -11.64 -4.28
CA ILE A 368 26.43 -12.64 -3.60
C ILE A 368 27.08 -13.02 -2.27
N GLY A 369 26.39 -12.72 -1.17
CA GLY A 369 26.78 -13.06 0.19
C GLY A 369 26.67 -11.90 1.17
N ASN A 370 26.72 -12.22 2.46
CA ASN A 370 26.76 -11.23 3.53
C ASN A 370 28.02 -10.35 3.41
N TYR A 371 27.86 -9.02 3.35
CA TYR A 371 28.94 -8.06 3.13
C TYR A 371 29.79 -8.37 1.88
N ALA A 372 29.21 -9.00 0.86
CA ALA A 372 29.88 -9.16 -0.42
C ALA A 372 29.95 -7.78 -1.11
N THR A 373 31.14 -7.33 -1.50
CA THR A 373 31.32 -6.05 -2.19
C THR A 373 32.03 -6.24 -3.51
N VAL A 374 31.45 -5.72 -4.59
CA VAL A 374 32.06 -5.70 -5.91
C VAL A 374 32.63 -4.31 -6.21
N ASN A 375 33.88 -4.26 -6.67
CA ASN A 375 34.63 -3.00 -6.80
C ASN A 375 34.73 -2.44 -8.22
N ALA A 376 34.32 -3.20 -9.22
CA ALA A 376 34.45 -2.81 -10.63
C ALA A 376 33.28 -3.37 -11.45
N SER A 377 33.06 -2.75 -12.61
CA SER A 377 32.06 -3.20 -13.57
C SER A 377 32.46 -4.52 -14.24
N ASN A 378 31.47 -5.27 -14.73
CA ASN A 378 31.68 -6.57 -15.41
C ASN A 378 32.34 -7.63 -14.51
N LYS A 379 32.08 -7.58 -13.19
CA LYS A 379 32.73 -8.44 -12.20
C LYS A 379 31.72 -9.19 -11.35
N VAL A 380 32.06 -10.42 -10.99
CA VAL A 380 31.29 -11.26 -10.07
C VAL A 380 32.11 -11.53 -8.81
N VAL A 381 31.52 -11.28 -7.64
CA VAL A 381 32.08 -11.56 -6.32
C VAL A 381 31.12 -12.48 -5.56
N ILE A 382 31.62 -13.63 -5.09
CA ILE A 382 30.86 -14.60 -4.28
C ILE A 382 31.53 -14.71 -2.92
N GLY A 383 30.84 -14.26 -1.88
CA GLY A 383 31.32 -14.20 -0.50
C GLY A 383 32.05 -12.90 -0.16
N ASN A 384 32.66 -12.88 1.03
CA ASN A 384 33.44 -11.77 1.56
C ASN A 384 34.85 -12.24 1.95
N SER A 385 35.67 -11.38 2.57
CA SER A 385 37.05 -11.70 2.98
C SER A 385 37.16 -12.86 3.98
N SER A 386 36.07 -13.22 4.68
CA SER A 386 36.01 -14.32 5.63
C SER A 386 35.57 -15.64 5.01
N ALA A 387 35.23 -15.67 3.71
CA ALA A 387 34.89 -16.91 3.02
C ALA A 387 36.08 -17.89 2.98
N THR A 388 35.88 -19.11 3.48
CA THR A 388 36.90 -20.15 3.54
C THR A 388 36.87 -21.08 2.33
N THR A 389 35.67 -21.38 1.82
CA THR A 389 35.45 -22.27 0.68
C THR A 389 34.29 -21.77 -0.17
N VAL A 390 34.43 -21.85 -1.50
CA VAL A 390 33.32 -21.78 -2.45
C VAL A 390 33.15 -23.18 -3.03
N GLY A 391 32.10 -23.89 -2.60
CA GLY A 391 31.90 -25.31 -2.88
C GLY A 391 30.88 -25.57 -3.99
N GLY A 392 31.14 -26.61 -4.79
CA GLY A 392 30.20 -27.18 -5.77
C GLY A 392 30.63 -28.60 -6.11
N TYR A 393 29.69 -29.44 -6.58
CA TYR A 393 30.01 -30.81 -7.00
C TYR A 393 30.52 -30.87 -8.45
N GLY A 394 30.17 -29.88 -9.29
CA GLY A 394 30.65 -29.73 -10.66
C GLY A 394 31.85 -28.78 -10.74
N ASN A 395 32.71 -29.00 -11.73
CA ASN A 395 33.85 -28.12 -11.99
C ASN A 395 33.40 -26.77 -12.57
N TRP A 396 34.16 -25.71 -12.31
CA TRP A 396 34.01 -24.43 -13.01
C TRP A 396 34.56 -24.56 -14.44
N SER A 397 33.70 -24.40 -15.44
CA SER A 397 34.08 -24.53 -16.85
C SER A 397 34.08 -23.18 -17.56
N ASN A 398 35.10 -22.94 -18.38
CA ASN A 398 35.13 -21.81 -19.31
C ASN A 398 34.69 -22.27 -20.71
N TYR A 399 33.90 -21.46 -21.41
CA TYR A 399 33.54 -21.72 -22.81
C TYR A 399 34.81 -21.76 -23.68
N SER A 400 35.04 -22.87 -24.36
CA SER A 400 36.27 -23.07 -25.15
C SER A 400 36.02 -23.58 -26.58
N ASP A 401 34.74 -23.74 -26.96
CA ASP A 401 34.34 -24.22 -28.30
C ASP A 401 34.89 -23.31 -29.41
N ARG A 402 35.44 -23.92 -30.47
CA ARG A 402 36.01 -23.19 -31.62
C ARG A 402 34.98 -22.24 -32.26
N ARG A 403 33.69 -22.59 -32.24
CA ARG A 403 32.60 -21.79 -32.82
C ARG A 403 32.37 -20.47 -32.06
N LEU A 404 32.85 -20.38 -30.83
CA LEU A 404 32.75 -19.20 -29.97
C LEU A 404 34.03 -18.35 -30.00
N LYS A 405 34.99 -18.69 -30.87
CA LYS A 405 36.31 -18.04 -30.96
C LYS A 405 36.60 -17.59 -32.39
N GLU A 406 37.20 -16.43 -32.52
CA GLU A 406 37.72 -15.89 -33.77
C GLU A 406 39.20 -15.50 -33.61
N ASN A 407 39.88 -15.19 -34.72
CA ASN A 407 41.29 -14.77 -34.73
C ASN A 407 42.23 -15.75 -33.97
N ILE A 408 41.98 -17.05 -34.13
CA ILE A 408 42.72 -18.10 -33.43
C ILE A 408 44.14 -18.19 -34.00
N VAL A 409 45.12 -17.83 -33.17
CA VAL A 409 46.55 -17.96 -33.46
C VAL A 409 47.17 -18.99 -32.51
N TYR A 410 47.89 -19.97 -33.07
CA TYR A 410 48.69 -20.91 -32.29
C TYR A 410 50.03 -20.26 -31.97
N LYS A 411 50.24 -19.84 -30.70
CA LYS A 411 51.47 -19.18 -30.23
C LYS A 411 52.12 -19.96 -29.08
N ASN A 412 53.46 -19.85 -29.01
CA ASN A 412 54.31 -20.42 -27.95
C ASN A 412 55.13 -19.32 -27.23
N ASP A 413 54.61 -18.10 -27.19
CA ASP A 413 55.22 -16.91 -26.57
C ASP A 413 55.26 -16.98 -25.03
N LEU A 414 54.29 -17.66 -24.41
CA LEU A 414 54.33 -18.01 -23.00
C LEU A 414 55.31 -19.18 -22.75
N THR A 415 56.58 -18.87 -22.53
CA THR A 415 57.70 -19.84 -22.50
C THR A 415 58.08 -20.32 -21.08
N LEU A 416 59.02 -21.28 -21.02
CA LEU A 416 59.67 -21.71 -19.78
C LEU A 416 60.24 -20.53 -18.96
N SER A 417 60.77 -19.50 -19.63
CA SER A 417 61.31 -18.30 -18.97
C SER A 417 60.27 -17.55 -18.15
N PHE A 418 59.01 -17.51 -18.62
CA PHE A 418 57.91 -16.90 -17.87
C PHE A 418 57.63 -17.69 -16.58
N ILE A 419 57.49 -19.01 -16.67
CA ILE A 419 57.24 -19.85 -15.49
C ILE A 419 58.40 -19.77 -14.47
N MET A 420 59.65 -19.78 -14.94
CA MET A 420 60.83 -19.69 -14.07
C MET A 420 61.01 -18.30 -13.43
N GLY A 421 60.45 -17.25 -14.01
CA GLY A 421 60.48 -15.90 -13.44
C GLY A 421 59.45 -15.63 -12.34
N LEU A 422 58.46 -16.50 -12.15
CA LEU A 422 57.39 -16.29 -11.17
C LEU A 422 57.92 -16.38 -9.73
N LYS A 423 57.55 -15.39 -8.90
CA LYS A 423 57.92 -15.33 -7.49
C LYS A 423 56.74 -15.76 -6.61
N THR A 424 56.91 -16.88 -5.91
CA THR A 424 55.93 -17.35 -4.94
C THR A 424 56.08 -16.60 -3.62
N VAL A 425 54.95 -16.32 -2.98
CA VAL A 425 54.88 -15.59 -1.71
C VAL A 425 53.87 -16.25 -0.77
N SER A 426 54.03 -15.98 0.52
CA SER A 426 53.01 -16.24 1.54
C SER A 426 52.46 -14.91 2.04
N TYR A 427 51.15 -14.81 2.19
CA TYR A 427 50.48 -13.58 2.58
C TYR A 427 49.22 -13.83 3.42
N ASN A 428 48.66 -12.76 3.98
CA ASN A 428 47.30 -12.71 4.52
C ASN A 428 46.59 -11.48 3.97
N TYR A 429 45.26 -11.51 3.93
CA TYR A 429 44.50 -10.33 3.50
C TYR A 429 44.45 -9.28 4.62
N LYS A 430 44.61 -8.00 4.24
CA LYS A 430 44.49 -6.88 5.16
C LYS A 430 43.14 -6.85 5.88
N ASN A 431 42.06 -7.22 5.18
CA ASN A 431 40.68 -7.20 5.68
C ASN A 431 40.18 -8.57 6.18
N ASP A 432 41.05 -9.58 6.25
CA ASP A 432 40.73 -10.83 6.95
C ASP A 432 40.99 -10.65 8.44
N ILE A 433 39.94 -10.83 9.25
CA ILE A 433 39.97 -10.74 10.72
C ILE A 433 40.82 -11.87 11.30
N ASN A 434 40.81 -13.05 10.69
CA ASN A 434 41.48 -14.25 11.19
C ASN A 434 42.95 -14.34 10.74
N LYS A 435 43.40 -13.44 9.85
CA LYS A 435 44.76 -13.40 9.30
C LYS A 435 45.25 -14.76 8.78
N GLN A 436 44.37 -15.47 8.06
CA GLN A 436 44.69 -16.78 7.52
C GLN A 436 45.85 -16.67 6.52
N ARG A 437 46.90 -17.48 6.73
CA ARG A 437 48.03 -17.59 5.80
C ARG A 437 47.57 -18.24 4.51
N ARG A 438 47.97 -17.65 3.39
CA ARG A 438 47.75 -18.13 2.02
C ARG A 438 49.07 -18.10 1.27
N ASP A 439 49.20 -18.94 0.25
CA ASP A 439 50.36 -19.01 -0.63
C ASP A 439 49.91 -18.64 -2.05
N GLY A 440 50.73 -17.91 -2.78
CA GLY A 440 50.36 -17.42 -4.12
C GLY A 440 51.42 -16.54 -4.77
N LEU A 441 50.97 -15.63 -5.62
CA LEU A 441 51.76 -14.69 -6.41
C LEU A 441 51.30 -13.25 -6.15
N ILE A 442 52.16 -12.26 -6.40
CA ILE A 442 51.82 -10.84 -6.41
C ILE A 442 51.59 -10.40 -7.86
N ALA A 443 50.42 -9.81 -8.15
CA ALA A 443 50.03 -9.43 -9.50
C ALA A 443 50.97 -8.38 -10.13
N GLN A 444 51.48 -7.45 -9.32
CA GLN A 444 52.46 -6.44 -9.74
C GLN A 444 53.80 -7.07 -10.13
N ASP A 445 54.25 -8.10 -9.40
CA ASP A 445 55.48 -8.83 -9.77
C ASP A 445 55.30 -9.58 -11.09
N VAL A 446 54.11 -10.15 -11.33
CA VAL A 446 53.75 -10.78 -12.61
C VAL A 446 53.74 -9.73 -13.73
N GLN A 447 53.14 -8.56 -13.51
CA GLN A 447 53.13 -7.46 -14.50
C GLN A 447 54.54 -7.02 -14.89
N GLN A 448 55.44 -6.86 -13.90
CA GLN A 448 56.83 -6.52 -14.16
C GLN A 448 57.51 -7.60 -14.99
N LEU A 449 57.31 -8.87 -14.66
CA LEU A 449 57.87 -9.99 -15.42
C LEU A 449 57.38 -10.03 -16.87
N LEU A 450 56.08 -9.80 -17.09
CA LEU A 450 55.51 -9.71 -18.44
C LEU A 450 56.15 -8.58 -19.25
N THR A 451 56.41 -7.44 -18.60
CA THR A 451 57.10 -6.28 -19.19
C THR A 451 58.55 -6.62 -19.56
N ASP A 452 59.29 -7.24 -18.63
CA ASP A 452 60.69 -7.63 -18.83
C ASP A 452 60.85 -8.64 -19.97
N LEU A 453 59.90 -9.57 -20.11
CA LEU A 453 59.88 -10.59 -21.15
C LEU A 453 59.22 -10.14 -22.45
N GLN A 454 58.55 -8.97 -22.46
CA GLN A 454 57.78 -8.44 -23.60
C GLN A 454 56.72 -9.43 -24.12
N ILE A 455 55.97 -10.02 -23.21
CA ILE A 455 54.89 -10.98 -23.52
C ILE A 455 53.57 -10.54 -22.89
N ASP A 456 52.47 -10.94 -23.51
CA ASP A 456 51.11 -10.71 -23.00
C ASP A 456 50.57 -11.97 -22.32
N PHE A 457 49.83 -11.78 -21.22
CA PHE A 457 49.18 -12.88 -20.50
C PHE A 457 47.78 -12.49 -20.03
N SER A 458 46.76 -13.18 -20.55
CA SER A 458 45.36 -12.90 -20.24
C SER A 458 44.96 -13.17 -18.79
N GLY A 459 45.76 -13.95 -18.05
CA GLY A 459 45.49 -14.24 -16.65
C GLY A 459 45.81 -13.10 -15.70
N LEU A 460 46.46 -12.03 -16.15
CA LEU A 460 46.59 -10.77 -15.40
C LEU A 460 45.46 -9.82 -15.80
N VAL A 461 44.55 -9.54 -14.87
CA VAL A 461 43.40 -8.66 -15.09
C VAL A 461 43.54 -7.42 -14.23
N ILE A 462 43.37 -6.24 -14.82
CA ILE A 462 43.35 -4.97 -14.09
C ILE A 462 41.90 -4.49 -14.06
N ASP A 463 41.33 -4.36 -12.86
CA ASP A 463 39.98 -3.86 -12.66
C ASP A 463 39.89 -2.40 -13.14
N THR A 464 38.69 -2.00 -13.59
CA THR A 464 38.40 -0.62 -13.99
C THR A 464 38.07 0.30 -12.80
N ASP A 465 38.39 -0.13 -11.58
CA ASP A 465 38.20 0.68 -10.39
C ASP A 465 39.25 1.79 -10.32
N SER A 466 39.01 2.80 -9.48
CA SER A 466 39.90 3.97 -9.37
C SER A 466 41.33 3.60 -8.91
N ALA A 467 41.49 2.47 -8.24
CA ALA A 467 42.77 1.97 -7.78
C ALA A 467 43.53 1.12 -8.82
N GLY A 468 42.87 0.70 -9.92
CA GLY A 468 43.46 -0.24 -10.87
C GLY A 468 43.83 -1.57 -10.21
N THR A 469 42.91 -2.14 -9.43
CA THR A 469 43.13 -3.36 -8.66
C THR A 469 43.52 -4.51 -9.59
N MET A 470 44.71 -5.08 -9.37
CA MET A 470 45.22 -6.17 -10.20
C MET A 470 44.85 -7.54 -9.63
N ASN A 471 44.38 -8.43 -10.49
CA ASN A 471 43.89 -9.76 -10.17
C ASN A 471 44.64 -10.80 -11.02
N LEU A 472 44.79 -12.02 -10.47
CA LEU A 472 45.38 -13.16 -11.17
C LEU A 472 44.37 -14.30 -11.31
N SER A 473 44.17 -14.75 -12.55
CA SER A 473 43.42 -15.96 -12.89
C SER A 473 44.36 -17.17 -12.80
N TYR A 474 44.37 -17.85 -11.65
CA TYR A 474 45.27 -18.98 -11.42
C TYR A 474 45.06 -20.13 -12.41
N SER A 475 43.84 -20.34 -12.91
CA SER A 475 43.56 -21.36 -13.93
C SER A 475 44.28 -21.07 -15.25
N ASP A 476 44.53 -19.81 -15.57
CA ASP A 476 45.12 -19.44 -16.85
C ASP A 476 46.64 -19.71 -16.89
N PHE A 477 47.27 -19.90 -15.72
CA PHE A 477 48.65 -20.37 -15.62
C PHE A 477 48.83 -21.81 -16.10
N VAL A 478 47.76 -22.58 -16.31
CA VAL A 478 47.87 -23.93 -16.91
C VAL A 478 48.44 -23.87 -18.33
N ILE A 479 48.12 -22.84 -19.12
CA ILE A 479 48.62 -22.68 -20.49
C ILE A 479 50.14 -22.47 -20.55
N PRO A 480 50.75 -21.49 -19.84
CA PRO A 480 52.20 -21.34 -19.82
C PRO A 480 52.90 -22.57 -19.22
N LEU A 481 52.27 -23.29 -18.28
CA LEU A 481 52.80 -24.57 -17.78
C LEU A 481 52.81 -25.67 -18.86
N ILE A 482 51.75 -25.80 -19.66
CA ILE A 482 51.71 -26.73 -20.81
C ILE A 482 52.86 -26.42 -21.79
N ASN A 483 53.01 -25.14 -22.15
CA ASN A 483 54.06 -24.71 -23.07
C ASN A 483 55.46 -24.97 -22.50
N ALA A 484 55.67 -24.67 -21.21
CA ALA A 484 56.94 -24.92 -20.52
C ALA A 484 57.30 -26.41 -20.50
N VAL A 485 56.33 -27.30 -20.25
CA VAL A 485 56.55 -28.76 -20.29
C VAL A 485 56.89 -29.23 -21.70
N GLN A 486 56.18 -28.75 -22.73
CA GLN A 486 56.50 -29.06 -24.12
C GLN A 486 57.91 -28.61 -24.50
N GLN A 487 58.33 -27.42 -24.09
CA GLN A 487 59.69 -26.91 -24.32
C GLN A 487 60.76 -27.71 -23.57
N GLN A 488 60.52 -28.04 -22.30
CA GLN A 488 61.43 -28.89 -21.54
C GLN A 488 61.58 -30.27 -22.20
N GLN A 489 60.50 -30.85 -22.73
CA GLN A 489 60.57 -32.13 -23.43
C GLN A 489 61.46 -32.05 -24.67
N ILE A 490 61.35 -30.98 -25.47
CA ILE A 490 62.24 -30.73 -26.62
C ILE A 490 63.70 -30.63 -26.17
N GLN A 491 63.99 -29.90 -25.09
CA GLN A 491 65.36 -29.79 -24.56
C GLN A 491 65.91 -31.13 -24.08
N ILE A 492 65.08 -31.94 -23.39
CA ILE A 492 65.46 -33.28 -22.94
C ILE A 492 65.79 -34.19 -24.12
N GLU A 493 65.02 -34.12 -25.21
CA GLU A 493 65.30 -34.90 -26.43
C GLU A 493 66.60 -34.46 -27.11
N SER A 494 66.86 -33.15 -27.17
CA SER A 494 68.15 -32.61 -27.66
C SER A 494 69.32 -33.12 -26.84
N LEU A 495 69.24 -33.00 -25.51
CA LEU A 495 70.30 -33.46 -24.60
C LEU A 495 70.54 -34.97 -24.70
N LYS A 496 69.49 -35.77 -24.88
CA LYS A 496 69.63 -37.22 -25.11
C LYS A 496 70.36 -37.50 -26.42
N SER A 497 70.04 -36.77 -27.49
CA SER A 497 70.70 -36.92 -28.79
C SER A 497 72.18 -36.54 -28.74
N GLU A 498 72.51 -35.42 -28.09
CA GLU A 498 73.89 -34.98 -27.86
C GLU A 498 74.68 -36.01 -27.03
N LEU A 499 74.07 -36.53 -25.97
CA LEU A 499 74.68 -37.56 -25.13
C LEU A 499 74.99 -38.84 -25.93
N GLU A 500 74.10 -39.28 -26.81
CA GLU A 500 74.36 -40.44 -27.68
C GLU A 500 75.49 -40.16 -28.68
N THR A 501 75.54 -38.95 -29.25
CA THR A 501 76.64 -38.53 -30.13
C THR A 501 77.99 -38.58 -29.40
N ILE A 502 78.05 -38.00 -28.19
CA ILE A 502 79.26 -38.01 -27.36
C ILE A 502 79.68 -39.44 -26.98
N LYS A 503 78.72 -40.33 -26.66
CA LYS A 503 79.01 -41.75 -26.38
C LYS A 503 79.62 -42.46 -27.58
N VAL A 504 79.15 -42.18 -28.80
CA VAL A 504 79.73 -42.72 -30.03
C VAL A 504 81.14 -42.19 -30.26
N GLU A 505 81.36 -40.89 -30.11
CA GLU A 505 82.70 -40.28 -30.26
C GLU A 505 83.71 -40.82 -29.23
N LEU A 506 83.32 -41.00 -27.98
CA LEU A 506 84.17 -41.57 -26.93
C LEU A 506 84.53 -43.04 -27.19
N LYS A 507 83.61 -43.83 -27.75
CA LYS A 507 83.91 -45.20 -28.21
C LYS A 507 84.98 -45.18 -29.31
N ASN A 508 84.92 -44.20 -30.21
CA ASN A 508 85.85 -44.10 -31.33
C ASN A 508 87.24 -43.53 -30.94
N LYS A 509 87.37 -42.85 -29.80
CA LYS A 509 88.64 -42.32 -29.27
C LYS A 509 89.43 -43.30 -28.39
N LYS A 510 88.91 -44.48 -28.08
CA LYS A 510 89.68 -45.54 -27.40
C LYS A 510 90.48 -46.34 -28.43
N PHE A 511 91.66 -45.81 -28.79
CA PHE A 511 92.77 -46.54 -29.40
C PHE A 511 94.07 -46.14 -28.72
#